data_AF-A0A380F9U3-F1
#
_entry.id   AF-A0A380F9U3-F1
#
_cell.length_a   1.000
_cell.length_b   1.000
_cell.length_c   1.000
_cell.angle_alpha   90.00
_cell.angle_beta   90.00
_cell.angle_gamma   90.00
#
_symmetry.space_group_name_H-M   'P 1'
#
loop_
_entity.id
_entity.type
_entity.pdbx_description
1 polymer ?
#
loop_
_entity_poly.entity_id
_entity_poly.type
_entity_poly.pdbx_seq_one_letter_code
_entity_poly.pdbx_strand_id
1 'polypeptide(L)'
;MKRKVYTQFPTAEVPLTNYYRNEIIAPDELPAKFTAQSACYRSEAGSAGRDTRGLIRLHQFDKVEMVRFEKPEDSFDALEEMTTHAEAILEELGLPYRRVILCTGDIGFGSSKTFDLEVWLPSYNDYKEISSCSNITGLPSKTCEY
;
A
#
# COMPACT_ATOMS: atom_id res chain seq x y z
N MET A 1 31.06 11.90 -16.11
CA MET A 1 30.14 10.84 -15.60
C MET A 1 29.11 11.49 -14.69
N LYS A 2 27.81 11.41 -15.00
CA LYS A 2 26.76 11.83 -14.06
C LYS A 2 26.66 10.76 -12.96
N ARG A 3 26.76 11.17 -11.69
CA ARG A 3 26.69 10.29 -10.53
C ARG A 3 25.25 9.77 -10.41
N LYS A 4 25.06 8.44 -10.44
CA LYS A 4 23.74 7.85 -10.20
C LYS A 4 23.40 8.01 -8.71
N VAL A 5 22.24 8.58 -8.44
CA VAL A 5 21.69 8.72 -7.08
C VAL A 5 20.60 7.66 -6.93
N TYR A 6 20.66 6.89 -5.86
CA TYR A 6 19.69 5.84 -5.54
C TYR A 6 19.11 6.10 -4.16
N THR A 7 17.85 5.70 -3.98
CA THR A 7 17.12 5.78 -2.72
C THR A 7 16.53 4.41 -2.41
N GLN A 8 16.58 3.99 -1.14
CA GLN A 8 15.86 2.81 -0.68
C GLN A 8 14.36 3.08 -0.72
N PHE A 9 13.57 2.15 -1.25
CA PHE A 9 12.14 2.38 -1.39
C PHE A 9 11.41 2.19 -0.04
N PRO A 10 10.37 3.00 0.24
CA PRO A 10 9.57 2.90 1.46
C PRO A 10 8.50 1.80 1.40
N THR A 11 8.28 1.21 0.22
CA THR A 11 7.34 0.12 -0.06
C THR A 11 7.60 -0.46 -1.46
N ALA A 12 7.29 -1.74 -1.68
CA ALA A 12 7.35 -2.39 -3.00
C ALA A 12 6.40 -1.75 -4.03
N GLU A 13 5.40 -0.98 -3.57
CA GLU A 13 4.54 -0.16 -4.43
C GLU A 13 5.37 0.68 -5.41
N VAL A 14 6.46 1.30 -4.95
CA VAL A 14 7.27 2.21 -5.78
C VAL A 14 7.82 1.49 -7.01
N PRO A 15 8.58 0.39 -6.90
CA PRO A 15 9.04 -0.32 -8.09
C PRO A 15 7.90 -1.01 -8.87
N LEU A 16 6.90 -1.59 -8.20
CA LEU A 16 5.83 -2.35 -8.86
C LEU A 16 4.89 -1.47 -9.70
N THR A 17 4.49 -0.31 -9.19
CA THR A 17 3.67 0.65 -9.95
C THR A 17 4.41 1.24 -11.15
N ASN A 18 5.75 1.25 -11.10
CA ASN A 18 6.61 1.71 -12.19
C ASN A 18 7.03 0.58 -13.14
N TYR A 19 6.48 -0.64 -13.00
CA TYR A 19 6.85 -1.79 -13.82
C TYR A 19 6.64 -1.53 -15.32
N TYR A 20 5.50 -0.93 -15.68
CA TYR A 20 5.15 -0.54 -17.05
C TYR A 20 5.48 0.93 -17.36
N ARG A 21 6.47 1.52 -16.69
CA ARG A 21 6.83 2.93 -16.94
C ARG A 21 7.29 3.10 -18.40
N ASN A 22 6.71 4.08 -19.09
CA ASN A 22 6.92 4.36 -20.51
C ASN A 22 6.42 3.25 -21.47
N GLU A 23 5.45 2.45 -21.02
CA GLU A 23 4.82 1.42 -21.84
C GLU A 23 3.31 1.70 -21.99
N ILE A 24 2.75 1.27 -23.13
CA ILE A 24 1.31 1.26 -23.35
C ILE A 24 0.85 -0.17 -23.13
N ILE A 25 0.09 -0.39 -22.06
CA ILE A 25 -0.46 -1.71 -21.72
C ILE A 25 -1.66 -1.97 -22.64
N ALA A 26 -1.70 -3.15 -23.28
CA ALA A 26 -2.83 -3.50 -24.12
C ALA A 26 -4.07 -3.84 -23.27
N PRO A 27 -5.31 -3.52 -23.70
CA PRO A 27 -6.51 -3.76 -22.89
C PRO A 27 -6.78 -5.22 -22.50
N ASP A 28 -6.21 -6.18 -23.22
CA ASP A 28 -6.27 -7.62 -22.98
C ASP A 28 -5.22 -8.13 -21.98
N GLU A 29 -4.22 -7.30 -21.64
CA GLU A 29 -3.26 -7.57 -20.56
C GLU A 29 -3.78 -7.13 -19.18
N LEU A 30 -4.95 -6.48 -19.13
CA LEU A 30 -5.62 -6.06 -17.89
C LEU A 30 -6.73 -7.04 -17.50
N PRO A 31 -6.85 -7.42 -16.21
CA PRO A 31 -6.08 -6.91 -15.06
C PRO A 31 -4.68 -7.52 -14.94
N ALA A 32 -3.67 -6.68 -14.71
CA ALA A 32 -2.34 -7.14 -14.34
C ALA A 32 -2.17 -7.05 -12.82
N LYS A 33 -2.05 -8.21 -12.14
CA LYS A 33 -1.96 -8.31 -10.67
C LYS A 33 -0.56 -8.75 -10.26
N PHE A 34 0.10 -7.96 -9.43
CA PHE A 34 1.45 -8.20 -8.93
C PHE A 34 1.46 -8.34 -7.42
N THR A 35 2.39 -9.16 -6.92
CA THR A 35 2.76 -9.18 -5.51
C THR A 35 4.27 -9.26 -5.35
N ALA A 36 4.80 -8.68 -4.27
CA ALA A 36 6.21 -8.79 -3.92
C ALA A 36 6.40 -8.73 -2.41
N GLN A 37 7.27 -9.60 -1.89
CA GLN A 37 7.82 -9.48 -0.55
C GLN A 37 9.09 -8.62 -0.61
N SER A 38 9.20 -7.61 0.25
CA SER A 38 10.39 -6.76 0.31
C SER A 38 10.62 -6.14 1.69
N ALA A 39 11.88 -5.82 1.98
CA ALA A 39 12.22 -4.92 3.08
C ALA A 39 11.91 -3.48 2.68
N CYS A 40 11.18 -2.78 3.54
CA CYS A 40 10.72 -1.40 3.35
C CYS A 40 11.50 -0.46 4.27
N TYR A 41 11.96 0.67 3.75
CA TYR A 41 12.82 1.60 4.49
C TYR A 41 12.18 2.98 4.63
N ARG A 42 11.90 3.40 5.87
CA ARG A 42 11.26 4.70 6.17
C ARG A 42 12.09 5.51 7.16
N SER A 43 12.21 6.81 6.90
CA SER A 43 12.93 7.72 7.80
C SER A 43 12.21 7.94 9.12
N GLU A 44 10.88 7.75 9.16
CA GLU A 44 10.01 8.01 10.31
C GLU A 44 10.23 9.42 10.91
N ALA A 45 10.60 10.38 10.07
CA ALA A 45 10.78 11.76 10.47
C ALA A 45 9.44 12.35 10.96
N GLY A 46 9.40 12.82 12.21
CA GLY A 46 8.21 13.39 12.83
C GLY A 46 7.47 12.47 13.80
N SER A 47 7.90 11.22 14.01
CA SER A 47 7.28 10.29 14.97
C SER A 47 7.99 10.23 16.33
N ALA A 48 8.75 11.27 16.70
CA ALA A 48 9.54 11.28 17.94
C ALA A 48 8.63 11.04 19.18
N GLY A 49 8.92 9.98 19.94
CA GLY A 49 8.16 9.62 21.15
C GLY A 49 6.87 8.82 20.91
N ARG A 50 6.48 8.57 19.65
CA ARG A 50 5.30 7.75 19.30
C ARG A 50 5.73 6.34 18.89
N ASP A 51 5.08 5.32 19.46
CA ASP A 51 5.30 3.90 19.15
C ASP A 51 6.76 3.43 19.22
N THR A 52 7.57 4.02 20.12
CA THR A 52 9.02 3.77 20.23
C THR A 52 9.40 2.40 20.79
N ARG A 53 8.44 1.66 21.34
CA ARG A 53 8.63 0.32 21.90
C ARG A 53 7.91 -0.72 21.05
N GLY A 54 8.63 -1.78 20.67
CA GLY A 54 8.07 -2.91 19.93
C GLY A 54 8.37 -2.84 18.44
N LEU A 55 7.52 -3.47 17.63
CA LEU A 55 7.74 -3.66 16.19
C LEU A 55 6.77 -2.86 15.31
N ILE A 56 5.90 -2.03 15.91
CA ILE A 56 4.85 -1.28 15.19
C ILE A 56 5.44 -0.18 14.31
N ARG A 57 6.54 0.45 14.73
CA ARG A 57 7.19 1.53 13.96
C ARG A 57 8.69 1.32 13.94
N LEU A 58 9.20 0.96 12.77
CA LEU A 58 10.61 0.65 12.54
C LEU A 58 11.11 1.40 11.31
N HIS A 59 12.41 1.73 11.29
CA HIS A 59 13.04 2.25 10.07
C HIS A 59 13.12 1.23 8.95
N GLN A 60 13.12 -0.07 9.31
CA GLN A 60 13.10 -1.19 8.39
C GLN A 60 12.05 -2.21 8.85
N PHE A 61 11.18 -2.64 7.96
CA PHE A 61 10.19 -3.69 8.20
C PHE A 61 9.91 -4.45 6.90
N ASP A 62 9.46 -5.70 7.00
CA ASP A 62 9.08 -6.49 5.84
C ASP A 62 7.60 -6.29 5.50
N LYS A 63 7.29 -6.25 4.20
CA LYS A 63 5.92 -6.17 3.71
C LYS A 63 5.74 -7.03 2.46
N VAL A 64 4.60 -7.71 2.40
CA VAL A 64 4.09 -8.33 1.17
C VAL A 64 3.11 -7.35 0.55
N GLU A 65 3.43 -6.84 -0.65
CA GLU A 65 2.63 -5.84 -1.33
C GLU A 65 1.73 -6.47 -2.39
N MET A 66 0.57 -5.85 -2.62
CA MET A 66 -0.29 -6.11 -3.78
C MET A 66 -0.38 -4.84 -4.63
N VAL A 67 -0.14 -4.97 -5.94
CA VAL A 67 -0.32 -3.87 -6.91
C VAL A 67 -1.13 -4.39 -8.08
N ARG A 68 -2.11 -3.62 -8.53
CA ARG A 68 -2.99 -3.98 -9.64
C ARG A 68 -3.03 -2.86 -10.67
N PHE A 69 -2.92 -3.22 -11.94
CA PHE A 69 -3.28 -2.37 -13.06
C PHE A 69 -4.63 -2.83 -13.58
N GLU A 70 -5.57 -1.90 -13.66
CA GLU A 70 -6.98 -2.16 -13.92
C GLU A 70 -7.48 -1.19 -14.98
N LYS A 71 -8.57 -1.56 -15.67
CA LYS A 71 -9.29 -0.59 -16.49
C LYS A 71 -9.93 0.47 -15.59
N PRO A 72 -10.06 1.72 -16.04
CA PRO A 72 -10.64 2.79 -15.22
C PRO A 72 -12.01 2.42 -14.61
N GLU A 73 -12.88 1.81 -15.40
CA GLU A 73 -14.22 1.36 -15.04
C GLU A 73 -14.25 0.30 -13.93
N ASP A 74 -13.20 -0.54 -13.82
CA ASP A 74 -13.15 -1.68 -12.89
C ASP A 74 -12.42 -1.32 -11.58
N SER A 75 -11.77 -0.16 -11.51
CA SER A 75 -10.81 0.19 -10.44
C SER A 75 -11.39 0.17 -9.02
N PHE A 76 -12.66 0.55 -8.83
CA PHE A 76 -13.30 0.53 -7.51
C PHE A 76 -13.70 -0.87 -7.07
N ASP A 77 -14.15 -1.72 -7.98
CA ASP A 77 -14.45 -3.13 -7.69
C ASP A 77 -13.15 -3.89 -7.39
N ALA A 78 -12.07 -3.56 -8.11
CA ALA A 78 -10.74 -4.09 -7.84
C ALA A 78 -10.20 -3.69 -6.47
N LEU A 79 -10.52 -2.47 -5.98
CA LEU A 79 -10.18 -2.04 -4.61
C LEU A 79 -10.91 -2.89 -3.56
N GLU A 80 -12.19 -3.15 -3.76
CA GLU A 80 -12.97 -4.02 -2.87
C GLU A 80 -12.37 -5.44 -2.86
N GLU A 81 -12.15 -6.05 -4.03
CA GLU A 81 -11.53 -7.38 -4.16
C GLU A 81 -10.14 -7.43 -3.50
N MET A 82 -9.28 -6.43 -3.76
CA MET A 82 -7.95 -6.36 -3.14
C MET A 82 -8.02 -6.23 -1.62
N THR A 83 -9.00 -5.49 -1.10
CA THR A 83 -9.19 -5.39 0.35
C THR A 83 -9.58 -6.75 0.94
N THR A 84 -10.47 -7.50 0.27
CA THR A 84 -10.86 -8.85 0.72
C THR A 84 -9.68 -9.83 0.73
N HIS A 85 -8.71 -9.70 -0.18
CA HIS A 85 -7.50 -10.53 -0.12
C HIS A 85 -6.66 -10.26 1.13
N ALA A 86 -6.55 -9.00 1.57
CA ALA A 86 -5.86 -8.66 2.81
C ALA A 86 -6.64 -9.11 4.05
N GLU A 87 -7.97 -9.01 4.02
CA GLU A 87 -8.87 -9.51 5.07
C GLU A 87 -8.75 -11.02 5.25
N ALA A 88 -8.73 -11.78 4.15
CA ALA A 88 -8.62 -13.25 4.18
C ALA A 88 -7.36 -13.72 4.93
N ILE A 89 -6.25 -13.00 4.83
CA ILE A 89 -5.02 -13.32 5.59
C ILE A 89 -5.26 -13.16 7.10
N LEU A 90 -5.96 -12.10 7.52
CA LEU A 90 -6.27 -11.87 8.93
C LEU A 90 -7.26 -12.92 9.46
N GLU A 91 -8.24 -13.31 8.65
CA GLU A 91 -9.20 -14.37 8.96
C GLU A 91 -8.52 -15.73 9.13
N GLU A 92 -7.61 -16.11 8.21
CA GLU A 92 -6.87 -17.36 8.27
C GLU A 92 -5.93 -17.43 9.48
N LEU A 93 -5.35 -16.29 9.88
CA LEU A 93 -4.54 -16.16 11.09
C LEU A 93 -5.38 -16.07 12.38
N GLY A 94 -6.71 -15.97 12.29
CA GLY A 94 -7.60 -15.82 13.43
C GLY A 94 -7.42 -14.50 14.18
N LEU A 95 -7.00 -13.43 13.50
CA LEU A 95 -6.75 -12.12 14.08
C LEU A 95 -7.99 -11.23 13.97
N PRO A 96 -8.62 -10.81 15.10
CA PRO A 96 -9.74 -9.89 15.04
C PRO A 96 -9.32 -8.54 14.45
N TYR A 97 -10.08 -8.05 13.48
CA TYR A 97 -9.77 -6.80 12.79
C TYR A 97 -11.04 -5.99 12.51
N ARG A 98 -10.86 -4.74 12.13
CA ARG A 98 -11.91 -3.88 11.57
C ARG A 98 -11.45 -3.24 10.28
N ARG A 99 -12.39 -2.99 9.38
CA ARG A 99 -12.18 -2.23 8.15
C ARG A 99 -12.66 -0.80 8.34
N VAL A 100 -11.82 0.17 8.01
CA VAL A 100 -12.09 1.61 8.16
C VAL A 100 -11.92 2.28 6.81
N ILE A 101 -12.89 3.09 6.39
CA ILE A 101 -12.72 4.00 5.25
C ILE A 101 -12.14 5.31 5.74
N LEU A 102 -11.04 5.76 5.13
CA LEU A 102 -10.39 7.00 5.53
C LEU A 102 -11.18 8.23 5.09
N CYS A 103 -11.19 9.27 5.93
CA CYS A 103 -11.77 10.55 5.56
C CYS A 103 -10.85 11.30 4.59
N THR A 104 -11.37 12.32 3.91
CA THR A 104 -10.60 13.08 2.91
C THR A 104 -9.36 13.79 3.46
N GLY A 105 -9.32 14.06 4.77
CA GLY A 105 -8.15 14.65 5.42
C GLY A 105 -7.04 13.66 5.78
N ASP A 106 -7.36 12.36 5.81
CA ASP A 106 -6.46 11.29 6.26
C ASP A 106 -5.97 10.40 5.10
N ILE A 107 -6.52 10.54 3.90
CA ILE A 107 -6.04 9.81 2.72
C ILE A 107 -4.64 10.27 2.29
N GLY A 108 -3.81 9.29 1.90
CA GLY A 108 -2.46 9.55 1.39
C GLY A 108 -2.46 10.32 0.07
N PHE A 109 -1.37 11.05 -0.19
CA PHE A 109 -1.18 11.77 -1.44
C PHE A 109 -1.28 10.82 -2.63
N GLY A 110 -2.17 11.12 -3.59
CA GLY A 110 -2.38 10.29 -4.78
C GLY A 110 -3.54 9.29 -4.66
N SER A 111 -4.08 9.05 -3.46
CA SER A 111 -5.25 8.18 -3.28
C SER A 111 -6.55 8.92 -3.54
N SER A 112 -7.51 8.23 -4.17
CA SER A 112 -8.90 8.67 -4.31
C SER A 112 -9.82 8.08 -3.24
N LYS A 113 -9.53 6.86 -2.79
CA LYS A 113 -10.26 6.12 -1.75
C LYS A 113 -9.32 5.11 -1.12
N THR A 114 -9.29 5.07 0.20
CA THR A 114 -8.44 4.16 0.98
C THR A 114 -9.26 3.44 2.04
N PHE A 115 -9.00 2.14 2.17
CA PHE A 115 -9.45 1.31 3.27
C PHE A 115 -8.26 0.91 4.12
N ASP A 116 -8.32 1.18 5.41
CA ASP A 116 -7.37 0.66 6.38
C ASP A 116 -7.98 -0.56 7.06
N LEU A 117 -7.17 -1.62 7.17
CA LEU A 117 -7.44 -2.73 8.04
C LEU A 117 -6.67 -2.50 9.33
N GLU A 118 -7.37 -2.55 10.44
CA GLU A 118 -6.78 -2.40 11.75
C GLU A 118 -6.99 -3.67 12.56
N VAL A 119 -5.91 -4.21 13.12
CA VAL A 119 -5.92 -5.45 13.91
C VAL A 119 -6.00 -5.13 15.40
N TRP A 120 -6.74 -5.93 16.16
CA TRP A 120 -6.81 -5.80 17.62
C TRP A 120 -5.49 -6.20 18.26
N LEU A 121 -4.88 -5.29 19.03
CA LEU A 121 -3.67 -5.55 19.81
C LEU A 121 -3.99 -5.53 21.31
N PRO A 122 -4.05 -6.69 21.99
CA PRO A 122 -4.39 -6.75 23.42
C PRO A 122 -3.48 -5.92 24.32
N SER A 123 -2.19 -5.79 23.99
CA SER A 123 -1.23 -4.98 24.75
C SER A 123 -1.48 -3.47 24.67
N TYR A 124 -2.12 -3.02 23.59
CA TYR A 124 -2.52 -1.62 23.41
C TYR A 124 -3.97 -1.38 23.84
N ASN A 125 -4.75 -2.45 24.04
CA ASN A 125 -6.20 -2.41 24.26
C ASN A 125 -6.91 -1.55 23.21
N ASP A 126 -6.46 -1.67 21.96
CA ASP A 126 -6.90 -0.85 20.83
C ASP A 126 -6.64 -1.57 19.49
N TYR A 127 -7.28 -1.09 18.43
CA TYR A 127 -6.99 -1.49 17.05
C TYR A 127 -5.83 -0.67 16.49
N LYS A 128 -4.92 -1.31 15.76
CA LYS A 128 -3.80 -0.64 15.05
C LYS A 128 -3.76 -1.04 13.59
N GLU A 129 -3.46 -0.08 12.73
CA GLU A 129 -3.30 -0.27 11.28
C GLU A 129 -2.30 -1.41 11.00
N ILE A 130 -2.72 -2.36 10.16
CA ILE A 130 -1.89 -3.47 9.67
C ILE A 130 -1.80 -3.49 8.14
N SER A 131 -2.77 -2.91 7.45
CA SER A 131 -2.79 -2.79 5.99
C SER A 131 -3.54 -1.54 5.56
N SER A 132 -3.13 -0.96 4.43
CA SER A 132 -3.80 0.16 3.78
C SER A 132 -3.96 -0.17 2.29
N CYS A 133 -5.21 -0.28 1.84
CA CYS A 133 -5.58 -0.59 0.46
C CYS A 133 -6.14 0.66 -0.20
N SER A 134 -5.52 1.14 -1.28
CA SER A 134 -5.85 2.42 -1.91
C SER A 134 -6.14 2.27 -3.40
N ASN A 135 -7.15 3.00 -3.89
CA ASN A 135 -7.33 3.24 -5.32
C ASN A 135 -6.77 4.62 -5.66
N ILE A 136 -5.73 4.63 -6.51
CA ILE A 136 -5.01 5.82 -6.94
C ILE A 136 -5.53 6.39 -8.28
N THR A 137 -6.46 5.70 -8.95
CA THR A 137 -7.03 6.09 -10.25
C THR A 137 -5.93 6.48 -11.26
N GLY A 138 -6.15 7.51 -12.07
CA GLY A 138 -5.17 7.98 -13.07
C GLY A 138 -4.10 8.96 -12.55
N LEU A 139 -3.82 9.01 -11.23
CA LEU A 139 -2.76 9.90 -10.70
C LEU A 139 -1.33 9.38 -10.95
N PRO A 140 -1.01 8.08 -10.80
CA PRO A 140 0.33 7.57 -11.09
C PRO A 140 0.64 7.58 -12.59
N SER A 141 -0.35 7.34 -13.46
CA SER A 141 -0.15 7.40 -14.91
C SER A 141 0.35 8.78 -15.34
N LYS A 142 -0.17 9.85 -14.74
CA LYS A 142 0.27 11.24 -15.00
C LYS A 142 1.65 11.57 -14.43
N THR A 143 2.09 10.84 -13.40
CA THR A 143 3.40 11.09 -12.74
C THR A 143 4.51 10.23 -13.35
N CYS A 144 4.16 9.08 -13.94
CA CYS A 144 5.09 8.19 -14.64
C CYS A 144 5.45 8.66 -16.07
N GLU A 145 4.80 9.72 -16.57
CA GLU A 145 5.09 10.35 -17.87
C GLU A 145 6.21 11.42 -17.84
N TYR A 146 6.88 11.62 -16.69
CA TYR A 146 8.00 12.58 -16.53
C TYR A 146 9.37 11.91 -16.33
#